data_AF-A0A6A4GYY7-F1
#
_entry.id   AF-A0A6A4GYY7-F1
#
_cell.length_a   1.000
_cell.length_b   1.000
_cell.length_c   1.000
_cell.angle_alpha   90.00
_cell.angle_beta   90.00
_cell.angle_gamma   90.00
#
_symmetry.space_group_name_H-M   'P 1'
#
loop_
_entity.id
_entity.type
_entity.pdbx_description
1 polymer ?
#
loop_
_entity_poly.entity_id
_entity_poly.type
_entity_poly.pdbx_seq_one_letter_code
_entity_poly.pdbx_strand_id
1 'polypeptide(L)'
;MPATRTTHSIEPLTTPPATPKSQTCCKHASKKNAATSGSALNTSNPSTSRLLNHTRQTTDDWYKSSRTKKGYARYVKSGKKWVFEWAGAQMEPDAQSSTDELEGLALAFDLLSKNTPLALRLLTAFKCDHNGKGFATAEGIWSAFKDYFERVLGCQGEFWKYNAHTNEWEGNPVFEADYRVYYELLKNRENRTGTSTQALPMLPKDLKILFDYLDSPEGRKKFTLTQQLYFKVFASTAFNLWTRNDELINFVFKDLKLALVSDNGICYIEFRLIFRKTNKDPTKVQIYRIPYDPDHPKFDCYTHMTAWISHLQTLLRFGENTSRSGIENLIESIVNASELMNGRRGKFTTHCFRCGGAQYRFMWADHKWSLKAVKWWGGWSSSENVGTIMRYLLDELMTYEEGFSDIMMTDRTLECHETFMGTRNPSRIPQANSLDDVVQYWETGNVERGLMTPLKDWERVFDLKDYKSEAVKLSNAQFVYEEFSGKYGSSYDDFEAAFPGL
;
A
#
# COMPACT_ATOMS: atom_id res chain seq x y z
N MET A 1 11.93 -22.77 -58.33
CA MET A 1 11.07 -23.88 -57.86
C MET A 1 10.88 -23.72 -56.36
N PRO A 2 9.63 -23.64 -55.87
CA PRO A 2 9.32 -23.22 -54.51
C PRO A 2 9.20 -24.43 -53.56
N ALA A 3 9.69 -24.26 -52.33
CA ALA A 3 9.47 -25.21 -51.24
C ALA A 3 8.12 -24.95 -50.58
N THR A 4 7.31 -26.00 -50.54
CA THR A 4 5.94 -26.09 -50.09
C THR A 4 5.77 -25.80 -48.59
N ARG A 5 4.74 -25.01 -48.31
CA ARG A 5 4.24 -24.59 -47.00
C ARG A 5 3.21 -25.62 -46.52
N THR A 6 3.51 -26.36 -45.46
CA THR A 6 2.56 -27.33 -44.88
C THR A 6 1.69 -26.64 -43.84
N THR A 7 0.42 -26.41 -44.18
CA THR A 7 -0.63 -25.93 -43.27
C THR A 7 -1.28 -27.14 -42.59
N HIS A 8 -1.15 -27.27 -41.27
CA HIS A 8 -2.02 -28.15 -40.49
C HIS A 8 -3.19 -27.35 -39.92
N SER A 9 -4.35 -27.57 -40.52
CA SER A 9 -5.66 -27.19 -40.01
C SER A 9 -6.04 -28.12 -38.85
N ILE A 10 -6.41 -27.55 -37.69
CA ILE A 10 -6.99 -28.29 -36.57
C ILE A 10 -8.48 -27.94 -36.53
N GLU A 11 -9.32 -28.93 -36.81
CA GLU A 11 -10.78 -28.87 -36.62
C GLU A 11 -11.16 -28.83 -35.13
N PRO A 12 -12.30 -28.20 -34.78
CA PRO A 12 -12.73 -28.02 -33.40
C PRO A 12 -13.36 -29.29 -32.82
N LEU A 13 -12.83 -29.77 -31.69
CA LEU A 13 -13.41 -30.88 -30.94
C LEU A 13 -14.68 -30.45 -30.19
N THR A 14 -15.79 -31.09 -30.53
CA THR A 14 -17.08 -31.00 -29.84
C THR A 14 -17.01 -31.51 -28.40
N THR A 15 -17.56 -30.73 -27.46
CA THR A 15 -17.64 -31.07 -26.03
C THR A 15 -18.83 -32.00 -25.71
N PRO A 16 -18.66 -33.00 -24.82
CA PRO A 16 -19.77 -33.78 -24.28
C PRO A 16 -20.45 -33.08 -23.07
N PRO A 17 -21.72 -33.40 -22.78
CA PRO A 17 -22.54 -32.66 -21.82
C PRO A 17 -22.20 -33.00 -20.37
N ALA A 18 -22.16 -31.96 -19.52
CA ALA A 18 -21.88 -32.07 -18.09
C ALA A 18 -23.16 -32.40 -17.28
N THR A 19 -23.08 -33.45 -16.46
CA THR A 19 -24.01 -33.71 -15.35
C THR A 19 -23.81 -32.71 -14.20
N PRO A 20 -24.88 -32.18 -13.58
CA PRO A 20 -24.78 -31.12 -12.57
C PRO A 20 -24.49 -31.69 -11.17
N LYS A 21 -23.46 -31.16 -10.51
CA LYS A 21 -23.25 -31.32 -9.06
C LYS A 21 -23.51 -30.01 -8.34
N SER A 22 -24.53 -30.07 -7.47
CA SER A 22 -24.97 -29.16 -6.42
C SER A 22 -23.94 -28.12 -5.94
N GLN A 23 -24.19 -26.85 -6.28
CA GLN A 23 -23.52 -25.67 -5.73
C GLN A 23 -24.49 -24.96 -4.78
N THR A 24 -24.17 -24.93 -3.49
CA THR A 24 -24.97 -24.26 -2.45
C THR A 24 -24.81 -22.75 -2.60
N CYS A 25 -25.75 -22.12 -3.31
CA CYS A 25 -25.73 -20.70 -3.64
C CYS A 25 -26.40 -19.87 -2.54
N CYS A 26 -25.71 -18.80 -2.13
CA CYS A 26 -26.27 -17.69 -1.37
C CYS A 26 -27.47 -17.10 -2.12
N LYS A 27 -28.66 -17.24 -1.55
CA LYS A 27 -29.89 -16.63 -2.05
C LYS A 27 -29.82 -15.11 -1.92
N HIS A 28 -29.48 -14.42 -3.00
CA HIS A 28 -29.87 -13.02 -3.20
C HIS A 28 -31.01 -12.96 -4.20
N ALA A 29 -32.07 -12.23 -3.80
CA ALA A 29 -33.34 -12.13 -4.48
C ALA A 29 -33.16 -11.70 -5.95
N SER A 30 -33.63 -12.54 -6.87
CA SER A 30 -33.75 -12.20 -8.29
C SER A 30 -34.71 -11.02 -8.46
N LYS A 31 -34.23 -9.96 -9.11
CA LYS A 31 -35.08 -8.93 -9.72
C LYS A 31 -35.91 -9.60 -10.82
N LYS A 32 -37.20 -9.81 -10.57
CA LYS A 32 -38.18 -10.00 -11.64
C LYS A 32 -38.31 -8.69 -12.41
N ASN A 33 -37.81 -8.68 -13.65
CA ASN A 33 -38.26 -7.71 -14.65
C ASN A 33 -39.71 -8.06 -14.98
N ALA A 34 -40.66 -7.34 -14.38
CA ALA A 34 -42.04 -7.34 -14.85
C ALA A 34 -42.12 -6.39 -16.05
N ALA A 35 -42.19 -6.97 -17.25
CA ALA A 35 -42.79 -6.30 -18.39
C ALA A 35 -44.24 -5.94 -18.02
N THR A 36 -44.60 -4.67 -18.16
CA THR A 36 -46.00 -4.22 -18.15
C THR A 36 -46.07 -3.15 -19.25
N SER A 37 -46.48 -3.50 -20.47
CA SER A 37 -47.87 -3.37 -20.95
C SER A 37 -48.54 -2.08 -20.47
N GLY A 38 -48.97 -1.27 -21.43
CA GLY A 38 -49.54 0.05 -21.21
C GLY A 38 -50.68 0.04 -20.20
N SER A 39 -50.54 0.89 -19.18
CA SER A 39 -51.60 1.28 -18.27
C SER A 39 -51.34 2.72 -17.86
N ALA A 40 -52.39 3.53 -17.95
CA ALA A 40 -52.41 4.97 -17.77
C ALA A 40 -51.59 5.48 -16.57
N LEU A 41 -50.88 6.58 -16.81
CA LEU A 41 -50.19 7.40 -15.80
C LEU A 41 -51.20 7.92 -14.77
N ASN A 42 -51.35 7.22 -13.65
CA ASN A 42 -51.80 7.82 -12.40
C ASN A 42 -50.58 8.42 -11.70
N THR A 43 -50.35 9.71 -11.92
CA THR A 43 -49.41 10.55 -11.17
C THR A 43 -49.98 10.87 -9.78
N SER A 44 -50.19 9.85 -8.95
CA SER A 44 -50.32 10.09 -7.51
C SER A 44 -48.92 10.33 -6.96
N ASN A 45 -48.63 11.54 -6.48
CA ASN A 45 -47.38 11.83 -5.78
C ASN A 45 -47.15 10.77 -4.69
N PRO A 46 -45.95 10.17 -4.61
CA PRO A 46 -45.67 9.14 -3.62
C PRO A 46 -45.91 9.70 -2.21
N SER A 47 -46.59 8.92 -1.36
CA SER A 47 -46.86 9.35 0.01
C SER A 47 -45.57 9.62 0.78
N THR A 48 -45.61 10.55 1.72
CA THR A 48 -44.47 10.88 2.61
C THR A 48 -43.89 9.64 3.27
N SER A 49 -44.74 8.70 3.71
CA SER A 49 -44.29 7.42 4.27
C SER A 49 -43.50 6.57 3.28
N ARG A 50 -43.92 6.52 2.01
CA ARG A 50 -43.22 5.78 0.95
C ARG A 50 -41.88 6.43 0.62
N LEU A 51 -41.82 7.76 0.57
CA LEU A 51 -40.57 8.51 0.39
C LEU A 51 -39.62 8.29 1.57
N LEU A 52 -40.09 8.42 2.82
CA LEU A 52 -39.28 8.19 4.02
C LEU A 52 -38.75 6.75 4.11
N ASN A 53 -39.55 5.75 3.74
CA ASN A 53 -39.10 4.36 3.69
C ASN A 53 -38.04 4.15 2.60
N HIS A 54 -38.19 4.80 1.45
CA HIS A 54 -37.19 4.73 0.38
C HIS A 54 -35.88 5.44 0.79
N THR A 55 -35.97 6.59 1.48
CA THR A 55 -34.81 7.26 2.07
C THR A 55 -34.14 6.38 3.10
N ARG A 56 -34.88 5.74 4.02
CA ARG A 56 -34.33 4.80 5.02
C ARG A 56 -33.61 3.63 4.37
N GLN A 57 -34.22 2.98 3.37
CA GLN A 57 -33.59 1.89 2.62
C GLN A 57 -32.32 2.35 1.91
N THR A 58 -32.35 3.51 1.26
CA THR A 58 -31.17 4.07 0.58
C THR A 58 -30.06 4.39 1.59
N THR A 59 -30.39 5.02 2.71
CA THR A 59 -29.42 5.25 3.79
C THR A 59 -28.86 3.92 4.30
N ASP A 60 -29.68 2.91 4.49
CA ASP A 60 -29.19 1.60 4.90
C ASP A 60 -28.27 0.96 3.86
N ASP A 61 -28.63 0.98 2.59
CA ASP A 61 -27.85 0.32 1.55
C ASP A 61 -26.49 1.02 1.31
N TRP A 62 -26.41 2.33 1.52
CA TRP A 62 -25.25 3.15 1.11
C TRP A 62 -24.42 3.75 2.25
N TYR A 63 -24.94 3.84 3.49
CA TYR A 63 -24.23 4.52 4.58
C TYR A 63 -23.02 3.74 5.12
N LYS A 64 -23.14 2.41 5.29
CA LYS A 64 -22.05 1.55 5.82
C LYS A 64 -21.99 0.20 5.11
N SER A 65 -20.77 -0.29 4.90
CA SER A 65 -20.57 -1.62 4.32
C SER A 65 -21.16 -2.73 5.18
N SER A 66 -21.67 -3.80 4.57
CA SER A 66 -22.24 -4.97 5.28
C SER A 66 -21.27 -5.54 6.33
N ARG A 67 -19.96 -5.56 6.02
CA ARG A 67 -18.92 -6.00 6.96
C ARG A 67 -18.82 -5.08 8.19
N THR A 68 -18.87 -3.77 7.99
CA THR A 68 -18.85 -2.77 9.08
C THR A 68 -20.08 -2.93 9.96
N LYS A 69 -21.27 -3.07 9.37
CA LYS A 69 -22.53 -3.29 10.11
C LYS A 69 -22.45 -4.55 10.99
N LYS A 70 -22.00 -5.67 10.43
CA LYS A 70 -21.78 -6.92 11.18
C LYS A 70 -20.75 -6.75 12.30
N GLY A 71 -19.69 -5.97 12.05
CA GLY A 71 -18.67 -5.64 13.04
C GLY A 71 -19.25 -4.85 14.22
N TYR A 72 -20.00 -3.79 13.94
CA TYR A 72 -20.61 -2.95 14.97
C TYR A 72 -21.64 -3.72 15.80
N ALA A 73 -22.51 -4.49 15.15
CA ALA A 73 -23.46 -5.36 15.84
C ALA A 73 -22.76 -6.36 16.79
N ARG A 74 -21.58 -6.87 16.41
CA ARG A 74 -20.78 -7.75 17.27
C ARG A 74 -20.25 -7.01 18.50
N TYR A 75 -19.73 -5.80 18.35
CA TYR A 75 -19.26 -4.97 19.48
C TYR A 75 -20.40 -4.68 20.46
N VAL A 76 -21.55 -4.22 19.96
CA VAL A 76 -22.72 -3.90 20.80
C VAL A 76 -23.22 -5.15 21.52
N LYS A 77 -23.42 -6.26 20.80
CA LYS A 77 -23.88 -7.52 21.40
C LYS A 77 -22.92 -8.03 22.48
N SER A 78 -21.61 -8.00 22.20
CA SER A 78 -20.60 -8.43 23.17
C SER A 78 -20.51 -7.48 24.37
N GLY A 79 -20.68 -6.18 24.15
CA GLY A 79 -20.65 -5.17 25.20
C GLY A 79 -21.83 -5.28 26.15
N LYS A 80 -23.06 -5.39 25.61
CA LYS A 80 -24.28 -5.62 26.39
C LYS A 80 -24.19 -6.88 27.24
N LYS A 81 -23.79 -8.00 26.63
CA LYS A 81 -23.61 -9.26 27.34
C LYS A 81 -22.63 -9.11 28.51
N TRP A 82 -21.49 -8.47 28.28
CA TRP A 82 -20.48 -8.28 29.31
C TRP A 82 -20.96 -7.40 30.45
N VAL A 83 -21.59 -6.25 30.17
CA VAL A 83 -22.09 -5.34 31.23
C VAL A 83 -23.15 -6.04 32.07
N PHE A 84 -24.06 -6.78 31.45
CA PHE A 84 -25.09 -7.56 32.15
C PHE A 84 -24.47 -8.61 33.09
N GLU A 85 -23.53 -9.41 32.59
CA GLU A 85 -22.85 -10.44 33.38
C GLU A 85 -21.98 -9.83 34.48
N TRP A 86 -21.28 -8.74 34.20
CA TRP A 86 -20.41 -8.05 35.15
C TRP A 86 -21.23 -7.43 36.29
N ALA A 87 -22.30 -6.69 35.97
CA ALA A 87 -23.16 -6.08 36.98
C ALA A 87 -23.83 -7.14 37.87
N GLY A 88 -24.32 -8.23 37.29
CA GLY A 88 -24.89 -9.35 38.04
C GLY A 88 -23.88 -10.04 38.97
N ALA A 89 -22.61 -10.12 38.57
CA ALA A 89 -21.54 -10.69 39.39
C ALA A 89 -21.09 -9.77 40.56
N GLN A 90 -21.47 -8.49 40.56
CA GLN A 90 -21.18 -7.54 41.64
C GLN A 90 -22.31 -7.43 42.68
N MET A 91 -23.43 -8.14 42.48
CA MET A 91 -24.55 -8.12 43.42
C MET A 91 -24.22 -9.00 44.64
N GLU A 92 -23.81 -8.36 45.74
CA GLU A 92 -23.73 -9.00 47.06
C GLU A 92 -25.13 -9.14 47.68
N PRO A 93 -25.43 -10.24 48.40
CA PRO A 93 -26.78 -10.52 48.89
C PRO A 93 -27.33 -9.56 49.98
N ASP A 94 -26.50 -8.76 50.65
CA ASP A 94 -26.90 -8.06 51.89
C ASP A 94 -26.95 -6.51 51.80
N ALA A 95 -26.91 -5.90 50.60
CA ALA A 95 -26.95 -4.42 50.46
C ALA A 95 -28.03 -3.94 49.47
N GLN A 96 -29.20 -3.56 50.00
CA GLN A 96 -30.37 -3.15 49.21
C GLN A 96 -30.17 -1.88 48.35
N SER A 97 -29.28 -0.96 48.76
CA SER A 97 -29.06 0.30 48.02
C SER A 97 -28.07 0.18 46.86
N SER A 98 -27.21 -0.84 46.85
CA SER A 98 -26.30 -1.11 45.73
C SER A 98 -26.99 -1.91 44.62
N THR A 99 -28.09 -2.58 44.93
CA THR A 99 -28.86 -3.43 44.00
C THR A 99 -29.46 -2.61 42.85
N ASP A 100 -30.12 -1.48 43.15
CA ASP A 100 -30.78 -0.63 42.13
C ASP A 100 -29.77 0.04 41.18
N GLU A 101 -28.61 0.46 41.68
CA GLU A 101 -27.57 1.07 40.83
C GLU A 101 -26.89 0.04 39.92
N LEU A 102 -26.68 -1.18 40.41
CA LEU A 102 -26.12 -2.30 39.63
C LEU A 102 -27.12 -2.81 38.59
N GLU A 103 -28.40 -2.89 38.91
CA GLU A 103 -29.45 -3.22 37.94
C GLU A 103 -29.55 -2.15 36.84
N GLY A 104 -29.48 -0.88 37.22
CA GLY A 104 -29.39 0.24 36.28
C GLY A 104 -28.15 0.18 35.39
N LEU A 105 -27.03 -0.35 35.88
CA LEU A 105 -25.82 -0.61 35.07
C LEU A 105 -26.02 -1.79 34.11
N ALA A 106 -26.61 -2.89 34.56
CA ALA A 106 -26.85 -4.08 33.74
C ALA A 106 -27.66 -3.79 32.47
N LEU A 107 -28.61 -2.85 32.56
CA LEU A 107 -29.49 -2.44 31.46
C LEU A 107 -29.05 -1.13 30.79
N ALA A 108 -27.90 -0.56 31.16
CA ALA A 108 -27.53 0.82 30.80
C ALA A 108 -27.40 1.09 29.28
N PHE A 109 -27.25 0.06 28.45
CA PHE A 109 -27.19 0.21 26.99
C PHE A 109 -28.53 0.04 26.28
N ASP A 110 -29.56 -0.42 26.98
CA ASP A 110 -30.93 -0.54 26.47
C ASP A 110 -31.85 0.53 27.06
N LEU A 111 -31.59 0.91 28.31
CA LEU A 111 -32.28 2.00 29.01
C LEU A 111 -31.27 3.10 29.36
N LEU A 112 -31.36 4.21 28.63
CA LEU A 112 -30.47 5.34 28.79
C LEU A 112 -30.64 5.98 30.17
N SER A 113 -29.54 6.12 30.90
CA SER A 113 -29.54 6.69 32.25
C SER A 113 -28.21 7.37 32.56
N LYS A 114 -28.10 7.93 33.78
CA LYS A 114 -26.83 8.46 34.31
C LYS A 114 -25.68 7.43 34.26
N ASN A 115 -26.01 6.13 34.25
CA ASN A 115 -25.06 5.03 34.29
C ASN A 115 -24.54 4.60 32.90
N THR A 116 -25.19 5.05 31.80
CA THR A 116 -24.81 4.62 30.44
C THR A 116 -23.37 4.99 30.06
N PRO A 117 -22.89 6.24 30.28
CA PRO A 117 -21.50 6.58 30.01
C PRO A 117 -20.52 5.82 30.91
N LEU A 118 -20.88 5.60 32.17
CA LEU A 118 -20.06 4.82 33.10
C LEU A 118 -19.90 3.37 32.61
N ALA A 119 -20.99 2.73 32.17
CA ALA A 119 -20.95 1.39 31.58
C ALA A 119 -20.05 1.31 30.34
N LEU A 120 -20.08 2.33 29.46
CA LEU A 120 -19.17 2.42 28.30
C LEU A 120 -17.71 2.52 28.73
N ARG A 121 -17.43 3.37 29.72
CA ARG A 121 -16.09 3.57 30.26
C ARG A 121 -15.55 2.28 30.88
N LEU A 122 -16.34 1.61 31.70
CA LEU A 122 -15.99 0.32 32.32
C LEU A 122 -15.75 -0.77 31.28
N LEU A 123 -16.61 -0.90 30.28
CA LEU A 123 -16.42 -1.85 29.18
C LEU A 123 -15.13 -1.57 28.41
N THR A 124 -14.87 -0.29 28.11
CA THR A 124 -13.67 0.11 27.37
C THR A 124 -12.42 -0.16 28.20
N ALA A 125 -12.43 0.17 29.50
CA ALA A 125 -11.34 -0.12 30.42
C ALA A 125 -11.09 -1.61 30.59
N PHE A 126 -12.13 -2.42 30.74
CA PHE A 126 -12.00 -3.87 30.79
C PHE A 126 -11.38 -4.43 29.51
N LYS A 127 -11.78 -3.94 28.34
CA LYS A 127 -11.20 -4.42 27.07
C LYS A 127 -9.77 -3.93 26.86
N CYS A 128 -9.49 -2.65 27.09
CA CYS A 128 -8.20 -2.06 26.77
C CYS A 128 -7.15 -2.25 27.85
N ASP A 129 -7.51 -2.08 29.13
CA ASP A 129 -6.56 -2.13 30.24
C ASP A 129 -6.48 -3.54 30.83
N HIS A 130 -7.62 -4.16 31.15
CA HIS A 130 -7.61 -5.49 31.77
C HIS A 130 -7.25 -6.62 30.76
N ASN A 131 -7.84 -6.60 29.56
CA ASN A 131 -7.52 -7.60 28.51
C ASN A 131 -6.34 -7.19 27.61
N GLY A 132 -5.69 -6.05 27.88
CA GLY A 132 -4.53 -5.56 27.13
C GLY A 132 -4.80 -5.30 25.64
N LYS A 133 -6.02 -4.90 25.25
CA LYS A 133 -6.33 -4.59 23.83
C LYS A 133 -5.91 -3.16 23.47
N GLY A 134 -5.42 -2.98 22.24
CA GLY A 134 -5.01 -1.67 21.71
C GLY A 134 -6.15 -0.69 21.47
N PHE A 135 -5.81 0.56 21.12
CA PHE A 135 -6.79 1.65 20.96
C PHE A 135 -7.76 1.42 19.81
N ALA A 136 -7.36 0.68 18.75
CA ALA A 136 -8.29 0.23 17.71
C ALA A 136 -9.53 -0.50 18.25
N THR A 137 -9.43 -1.16 19.41
CA THR A 137 -10.60 -1.77 20.08
C THR A 137 -11.49 -0.71 20.72
N ALA A 138 -10.92 0.29 21.38
CA ALA A 138 -11.66 1.42 21.92
C ALA A 138 -12.37 2.22 20.82
N GLU A 139 -11.70 2.49 19.70
CA GLU A 139 -12.29 3.16 18.52
C GLU A 139 -13.45 2.34 17.93
N GLY A 140 -13.29 1.01 17.88
CA GLY A 140 -14.34 0.08 17.46
C GLY A 140 -15.56 0.11 18.38
N ILE A 141 -15.36 0.10 19.70
CA ILE A 141 -16.43 0.22 20.70
C ILE A 141 -17.13 1.57 20.57
N TRP A 142 -16.37 2.67 20.59
CA TRP A 142 -16.87 4.04 20.45
C TRP A 142 -17.75 4.17 19.22
N SER A 143 -17.24 3.78 18.05
CA SER A 143 -17.95 3.93 16.78
C SER A 143 -19.19 3.04 16.68
N ALA A 144 -19.14 1.83 17.24
CA ALA A 144 -20.25 0.90 17.25
C ALA A 144 -21.39 1.38 18.17
N PHE A 145 -21.05 1.85 19.37
CA PHE A 145 -22.04 2.38 20.31
C PHE A 145 -22.58 3.74 19.88
N LYS A 146 -21.76 4.61 19.27
CA LYS A 146 -22.21 5.86 18.64
C LYS A 146 -23.34 5.58 17.64
N ASP A 147 -23.09 4.66 16.70
CA ASP A 147 -24.07 4.25 15.67
C ASP A 147 -25.31 3.57 16.28
N TYR A 148 -25.11 2.73 17.30
CA TYR A 148 -26.21 2.05 17.98
C TYR A 148 -27.14 3.03 18.68
N PHE A 149 -26.62 3.97 19.46
CA PHE A 149 -27.43 4.97 20.14
C PHE A 149 -28.15 5.89 19.15
N GLU A 150 -27.48 6.31 18.07
CA GLU A 150 -28.08 7.15 17.04
C GLU A 150 -29.24 6.46 16.31
N ARG A 151 -29.07 5.18 15.95
CA ARG A 151 -30.00 4.49 15.05
C ARG A 151 -31.05 3.66 15.75
N VAL A 152 -30.73 3.09 16.91
CA VAL A 152 -31.63 2.19 17.65
C VAL A 152 -32.37 2.96 18.73
N LEU A 153 -31.67 3.82 19.49
CA LEU A 153 -32.28 4.61 20.57
C LEU A 153 -32.63 6.04 20.15
N GLY A 154 -32.31 6.44 18.92
CA GLY A 154 -32.67 7.73 18.36
C GLY A 154 -31.89 8.92 18.94
N CYS A 155 -30.80 8.68 19.66
CA CYS A 155 -29.95 9.74 20.23
C CYS A 155 -29.41 10.66 19.13
N GLN A 156 -29.59 11.97 19.25
CA GLN A 156 -29.08 12.94 18.29
C GLN A 156 -28.07 13.89 18.94
N GLY A 157 -27.09 14.35 18.15
CA GLY A 157 -26.13 15.36 18.56
C GLY A 157 -24.84 14.84 19.20
N GLU A 158 -23.83 15.71 19.24
CA GLU A 158 -22.50 15.42 19.79
C GLU A 158 -22.34 15.93 21.22
N PHE A 159 -23.32 15.61 22.07
CA PHE A 159 -23.33 15.99 23.49
C PHE A 159 -24.02 14.91 24.33
N TRP A 160 -23.90 14.99 25.65
CA TRP A 160 -24.66 14.19 26.61
C TRP A 160 -25.00 15.07 27.81
N LYS A 161 -26.29 15.29 28.09
CA LYS A 161 -26.74 16.15 29.19
C LYS A 161 -28.08 15.71 29.76
N TYR A 162 -28.30 16.01 31.03
CA TYR A 162 -29.61 15.86 31.64
C TYR A 162 -30.48 17.08 31.34
N ASN A 163 -31.67 16.87 30.78
CA ASN A 163 -32.65 17.94 30.59
C ASN A 163 -33.64 17.94 31.76
N ALA A 164 -33.52 18.94 32.63
CA ALA A 164 -34.39 19.10 33.80
C ALA A 164 -35.87 19.35 33.45
N HIS A 165 -36.18 19.82 32.23
CA HIS A 165 -37.56 20.11 31.82
C HIS A 165 -38.31 18.86 31.36
N THR A 166 -37.62 17.95 30.66
CA THR A 166 -38.19 16.67 30.21
C THR A 166 -37.94 15.55 31.22
N ASN A 167 -37.07 15.77 32.20
CA ASN A 167 -36.61 14.78 33.17
C ASN A 167 -35.94 13.57 32.50
N GLU A 168 -35.34 13.80 31.33
CA GLU A 168 -34.72 12.78 30.49
C GLU A 168 -33.29 13.16 30.13
N TRP A 169 -32.48 12.14 29.82
CA TRP A 169 -31.14 12.35 29.28
C TRP A 169 -31.19 12.56 27.77
N GLU A 170 -30.56 13.64 27.31
CA GLU A 170 -30.49 14.01 25.90
C GLU A 170 -29.08 13.90 25.35
N GLY A 171 -28.99 13.52 24.09
CA GLY A 171 -27.73 13.40 23.37
C GLY A 171 -27.25 11.95 23.26
N ASN A 172 -26.01 11.77 22.81
CA ASN A 172 -25.40 10.47 22.65
C ASN A 172 -24.36 10.22 23.77
N PRO A 173 -24.51 9.15 24.58
CA PRO A 173 -23.66 8.88 25.74
C PRO A 173 -22.16 8.79 25.46
N VAL A 174 -21.76 8.49 24.22
CA VAL A 174 -20.33 8.45 23.86
C VAL A 174 -19.66 9.83 23.99
N PHE A 175 -20.43 10.92 23.98
CA PHE A 175 -19.89 12.28 24.10
C PHE A 175 -19.87 12.83 25.53
N GLU A 176 -20.15 12.00 26.53
CA GLU A 176 -19.94 12.37 27.91
C GLU A 176 -18.45 12.71 28.17
N ALA A 177 -18.22 13.72 29.01
CA ALA A 177 -16.91 14.35 29.18
C ALA A 177 -15.86 13.37 29.71
N ASP A 178 -16.17 12.62 30.77
CA ASP A 178 -15.23 11.68 31.39
C ASP A 178 -14.88 10.52 30.47
N TYR A 179 -15.87 9.97 29.76
CA TYR A 179 -15.63 8.92 28.77
C TYR A 179 -14.76 9.43 27.61
N ARG A 180 -15.03 10.65 27.13
CA ARG A 180 -14.23 11.28 26.06
C ARG A 180 -12.79 11.52 26.50
N VAL A 181 -12.57 12.03 27.71
CA VAL A 181 -11.23 12.23 28.27
C VAL A 181 -10.49 10.89 28.34
N TYR A 182 -11.14 9.83 28.85
CA TYR A 182 -10.54 8.50 28.90
C TYR A 182 -10.22 7.94 27.51
N TYR A 183 -11.10 8.11 26.53
CA TYR A 183 -10.86 7.71 25.15
C TYR A 183 -9.64 8.42 24.53
N GLU A 184 -9.52 9.74 24.71
CA GLU A 184 -8.37 10.51 24.22
C GLU A 184 -7.07 10.13 24.95
N LEU A 185 -7.14 9.75 26.24
CA LEU A 185 -5.98 9.20 26.96
C LEU A 185 -5.52 7.88 26.35
N LEU A 186 -6.43 6.98 25.97
CA LEU A 186 -6.07 5.72 25.29
C LEU A 186 -5.39 5.98 23.94
N LYS A 187 -5.87 6.97 23.18
CA LYS A 187 -5.27 7.41 21.92
C LYS A 187 -3.85 7.95 22.13
N ASN A 188 -3.69 8.83 23.11
CA ASN A 188 -2.38 9.40 23.45
C ASN A 188 -1.41 8.34 23.96
N ARG A 189 -1.89 7.35 24.73
CA ARG A 189 -1.09 6.19 25.14
C ARG A 189 -0.60 5.42 23.92
N GLU A 190 -1.48 5.04 22.99
CA GLU A 190 -1.07 4.34 21.77
C GLU A 190 -0.06 5.15 20.96
N ASN A 191 -0.25 6.47 20.82
CA ASN A 191 0.70 7.33 20.11
C ASN A 191 2.08 7.39 20.79
N ARG A 192 2.16 7.24 22.12
CA ARG A 192 3.42 7.31 22.88
C ARG A 192 4.10 5.95 23.07
N THR A 193 3.32 4.90 23.27
CA THR A 193 3.84 3.55 23.61
C THR A 193 3.74 2.58 22.44
N GLY A 194 3.00 2.92 21.38
CA GLY A 194 2.89 2.11 20.19
C GLY A 194 4.22 2.02 19.48
N THR A 195 4.75 0.81 19.32
CA THR A 195 5.72 0.56 18.26
C THR A 195 5.00 0.82 16.94
N SER A 196 5.56 1.68 16.07
CA SER A 196 4.95 1.98 14.78
C SER A 196 4.52 0.67 14.09
N THR A 197 3.20 0.48 13.99
CA THR A 197 2.60 -0.65 13.28
C THR A 197 2.55 -0.39 11.77
N GLN A 198 3.10 0.75 11.32
CA GLN A 198 3.18 1.07 9.92
C GLN A 198 4.08 0.03 9.24
N ALA A 199 3.52 -0.57 8.18
CA ALA A 199 4.24 -1.50 7.37
C ALA A 199 5.41 -0.76 6.70
N LEU A 200 6.63 -1.26 6.90
CA LEU A 200 7.77 -0.71 6.18
C LEU A 200 7.54 -0.88 4.66
N PRO A 201 7.88 0.12 3.84
CA PRO A 201 7.82 0.08 2.39
C PRO A 201 8.95 -0.82 1.95
N MET A 202 8.61 -1.76 1.08
CA MET A 202 9.64 -2.59 0.49
C MET A 202 10.16 -1.87 -0.74
N LEU A 203 11.36 -1.28 -0.63
CA LEU A 203 11.97 -0.54 -1.72
C LEU A 203 12.64 -1.50 -2.72
N PRO A 204 12.99 -1.02 -3.94
CA PRO A 204 13.65 -1.88 -4.92
C PRO A 204 14.93 -2.56 -4.39
N LYS A 205 15.72 -1.89 -3.55
CA LYS A 205 16.91 -2.47 -2.91
C LYS A 205 16.57 -3.66 -2.02
N ASP A 206 15.44 -3.60 -1.33
CA ASP A 206 14.96 -4.67 -0.44
C ASP A 206 14.47 -5.85 -1.26
N LEU A 207 13.70 -5.59 -2.32
CA LEU A 207 13.28 -6.61 -3.28
C LEU A 207 14.48 -7.33 -3.91
N LYS A 208 15.53 -6.59 -4.24
CA LYS A 208 16.77 -7.17 -4.78
C LYS A 208 17.40 -8.15 -3.79
N ILE A 209 17.58 -7.76 -2.53
CA ILE A 209 18.14 -8.64 -1.48
C ILE A 209 17.31 -9.92 -1.35
N LEU A 210 15.98 -9.80 -1.32
CA LEU A 210 15.10 -10.95 -1.20
C LEU A 210 15.19 -11.87 -2.42
N PHE A 211 15.22 -11.32 -3.63
CA PHE A 211 15.26 -12.12 -4.86
C PHE A 211 16.62 -12.79 -5.04
N ASP A 212 17.72 -12.08 -4.75
CA ASP A 212 19.07 -12.64 -4.77
C ASP A 212 19.20 -13.80 -3.76
N TYR A 213 18.64 -13.64 -2.55
CA TYR A 213 18.58 -14.72 -1.56
C TYR A 213 17.77 -15.92 -2.03
N LEU A 214 16.58 -15.70 -2.63
CA LEU A 214 15.77 -16.80 -3.16
C LEU A 214 16.48 -17.56 -4.29
N ASP A 215 17.28 -16.86 -5.10
CA ASP A 215 18.08 -17.45 -6.16
C ASP A 215 19.37 -18.10 -5.67
N SER A 216 19.78 -17.85 -4.42
CA SER A 216 20.97 -18.42 -3.81
C SER A 216 20.81 -19.92 -3.52
N PRO A 217 21.92 -20.67 -3.39
CA PRO A 217 21.87 -22.08 -3.01
C PRO A 217 21.12 -22.32 -1.69
N GLU A 218 21.25 -21.40 -0.73
CA GLU A 218 20.59 -21.45 0.58
C GLU A 218 19.07 -21.25 0.43
N GLY A 219 18.65 -20.24 -0.34
CA GLY A 219 17.25 -20.00 -0.65
C GLY A 219 16.61 -21.18 -1.37
N ARG A 220 17.31 -21.76 -2.36
CA ARG A 220 16.84 -22.94 -3.11
C ARG A 220 16.71 -24.20 -2.28
N LYS A 221 17.50 -24.35 -1.21
CA LYS A 221 17.36 -25.45 -0.25
C LYS A 221 16.16 -25.25 0.69
N LYS A 222 15.89 -24.00 1.09
CA LYS A 222 14.86 -23.67 2.09
C LYS A 222 13.46 -23.55 1.50
N PHE A 223 13.34 -23.03 0.28
CA PHE A 223 12.05 -22.77 -0.38
C PHE A 223 11.91 -23.60 -1.64
N THR A 224 10.71 -24.14 -1.89
CA THR A 224 10.41 -24.84 -3.14
C THR A 224 10.43 -23.88 -4.33
N LEU A 225 10.70 -24.39 -5.54
CA LEU A 225 10.65 -23.59 -6.77
C LEU A 225 9.30 -22.87 -6.93
N THR A 226 8.20 -23.56 -6.59
CA THR A 226 6.86 -22.98 -6.60
C THR A 226 6.74 -21.78 -5.66
N GLN A 227 7.24 -21.88 -4.42
CA GLN A 227 7.21 -20.78 -3.47
C GLN A 227 8.07 -19.59 -3.93
N GLN A 228 9.26 -19.86 -4.47
CA GLN A 228 10.16 -18.83 -4.98
C GLN A 228 9.53 -18.05 -6.13
N LEU A 229 9.05 -18.75 -7.16
CA LEU A 229 8.41 -18.12 -8.32
C LEU A 229 7.13 -17.39 -7.94
N TYR A 230 6.29 -18.00 -7.08
CA TYR A 230 5.08 -17.38 -6.58
C TYR A 230 5.37 -16.10 -5.80
N PHE A 231 6.38 -16.10 -4.93
CA PHE A 231 6.75 -14.89 -4.18
C PHE A 231 7.24 -13.78 -5.12
N LYS A 232 8.11 -14.11 -6.08
CA LYS A 232 8.64 -13.13 -7.03
C LYS A 232 7.56 -12.47 -7.88
N VAL A 233 6.63 -13.26 -8.44
CA VAL A 233 5.51 -12.71 -9.20
C VAL A 233 4.58 -11.90 -8.30
N PHE A 234 4.30 -12.37 -7.08
CA PHE A 234 3.43 -11.66 -6.15
C PHE A 234 4.01 -10.30 -5.75
N ALA A 235 5.27 -10.29 -5.30
CA ALA A 235 5.97 -9.09 -4.86
C ALA A 235 6.11 -8.06 -5.99
N SER A 236 6.58 -8.47 -7.17
CA SER A 236 6.73 -7.58 -8.32
C SER A 236 5.39 -7.06 -8.83
N THR A 237 4.34 -7.89 -8.87
CA THR A 237 2.99 -7.45 -9.26
C THR A 237 2.40 -6.48 -8.25
N ALA A 238 2.48 -6.78 -6.96
CA ALA A 238 1.97 -5.89 -5.90
C ALA A 238 2.71 -4.55 -5.89
N PHE A 239 4.02 -4.56 -6.12
CA PHE A 239 4.87 -3.37 -6.18
C PHE A 239 4.55 -2.50 -7.41
N ASN A 240 4.23 -3.09 -8.57
CA ASN A 240 3.90 -2.32 -9.77
C ASN A 240 2.46 -1.82 -9.78
N LEU A 241 1.49 -2.64 -9.36
CA LEU A 241 0.07 -2.31 -9.43
C LEU A 241 -0.45 -1.60 -8.17
N TRP A 242 0.35 -1.57 -7.11
CA TRP A 242 0.00 -1.01 -5.80
C TRP A 242 -1.24 -1.67 -5.22
N THR A 243 -1.39 -2.97 -5.45
CA THR A 243 -2.54 -3.73 -4.96
C THR A 243 -2.44 -3.97 -3.48
N ARG A 244 -3.60 -4.07 -2.82
CA ARG A 244 -3.68 -4.73 -1.51
C ARG A 244 -3.56 -6.24 -1.71
N ASN A 245 -3.11 -6.96 -0.69
CA ASN A 245 -3.03 -8.42 -0.77
C ASN A 245 -4.37 -9.07 -1.10
N ASP A 246 -5.47 -8.59 -0.51
CA ASP A 246 -6.81 -9.10 -0.80
C ASP A 246 -7.22 -8.84 -2.27
N GLU A 247 -6.65 -7.83 -2.94
CA GLU A 247 -6.89 -7.57 -4.36
C GLU A 247 -6.08 -8.54 -5.23
N LEU A 248 -4.82 -8.81 -4.87
CA LEU A 248 -3.92 -9.67 -5.66
C LEU A 248 -4.14 -11.18 -5.46
N ILE A 249 -4.49 -11.62 -4.26
CA ILE A 249 -4.78 -13.03 -3.96
C ILE A 249 -6.01 -13.53 -4.74
N ASN A 250 -6.97 -12.65 -5.00
CA ASN A 250 -8.19 -12.97 -5.74
C ASN A 250 -8.02 -12.80 -7.25
N PHE A 251 -6.82 -12.46 -7.72
CA PHE A 251 -6.54 -12.26 -9.14
C PHE A 251 -6.53 -13.60 -9.86
N VAL A 252 -7.26 -13.71 -10.96
CA VAL A 252 -7.37 -14.96 -11.73
C VAL A 252 -6.90 -14.77 -13.16
N PHE A 253 -6.56 -15.87 -13.83
CA PHE A 253 -5.94 -15.84 -15.16
C PHE A 253 -6.74 -15.04 -16.21
N LYS A 254 -8.09 -15.08 -16.15
CA LYS A 254 -8.97 -14.29 -17.06
C LYS A 254 -8.82 -12.77 -16.93
N ASP A 255 -8.21 -12.30 -15.86
CA ASP A 255 -7.96 -10.89 -15.59
C ASP A 255 -6.60 -10.43 -16.17
N LEU A 256 -5.85 -11.35 -16.78
CA LEU A 256 -4.58 -11.09 -17.48
C LEU A 256 -4.78 -11.17 -19.01
N LYS A 257 -4.07 -10.32 -19.74
CA LYS A 257 -3.72 -10.58 -21.13
C LYS A 257 -2.20 -10.51 -21.28
N LEU A 258 -1.64 -11.57 -21.84
CA LEU A 258 -0.20 -11.81 -21.92
C LEU A 258 0.31 -11.54 -23.34
N ALA A 259 1.63 -11.42 -23.47
CA ALA A 259 2.33 -11.32 -24.75
C ALA A 259 1.77 -10.21 -25.68
N LEU A 260 1.35 -9.08 -25.10
CA LEU A 260 0.92 -7.92 -25.86
C LEU A 260 2.15 -7.10 -26.26
N VAL A 261 2.07 -6.42 -27.40
CA VAL A 261 3.14 -5.56 -27.91
C VAL A 261 2.56 -4.18 -28.16
N SER A 262 3.27 -3.13 -27.73
CA SER A 262 2.87 -1.74 -27.97
C SER A 262 3.19 -1.34 -29.41
N ASP A 263 2.67 -0.18 -29.84
CA ASP A 263 2.97 0.38 -31.16
C ASP A 263 4.48 0.63 -31.37
N ASN A 264 5.23 0.79 -30.26
CA ASN A 264 6.68 0.98 -30.25
C ASN A 264 7.47 -0.34 -30.11
N GLY A 265 6.81 -1.51 -30.22
CA GLY A 265 7.47 -2.81 -30.14
C GLY A 265 7.76 -3.31 -28.72
N ILE A 266 7.28 -2.61 -27.68
CA ILE A 266 7.55 -2.99 -26.28
C ILE A 266 6.54 -4.05 -25.83
N CYS A 267 7.04 -5.21 -25.37
CA CYS A 267 6.20 -6.25 -24.79
C CYS A 267 5.61 -5.81 -23.44
N TYR A 268 4.35 -6.13 -23.16
CA TYR A 268 3.70 -5.82 -21.89
C TYR A 268 2.63 -6.84 -21.50
N ILE A 269 2.26 -6.84 -20.21
CA ILE A 269 1.10 -7.57 -19.69
C ILE A 269 0.01 -6.57 -19.33
N GLU A 270 -1.23 -6.88 -19.73
CA GLU A 270 -2.40 -6.12 -19.33
C GLU A 270 -3.07 -6.78 -18.12
N PHE A 271 -3.20 -6.03 -17.03
CA PHE A 271 -3.91 -6.44 -15.82
C PHE A 271 -5.26 -5.72 -15.74
N ARG A 272 -6.33 -6.49 -15.53
CA ARG A 272 -7.69 -5.99 -15.36
C ARG A 272 -8.10 -6.09 -13.91
N LEU A 273 -8.00 -4.99 -13.17
CA LEU A 273 -8.45 -4.94 -11.78
C LEU A 273 -9.92 -4.57 -11.70
N ILE A 274 -10.68 -5.49 -11.10
CA ILE A 274 -12.09 -5.31 -10.74
C ILE A 274 -12.15 -5.20 -9.21
N PHE A 275 -12.99 -4.31 -8.66
CA PHE A 275 -13.20 -4.14 -7.22
C PHE A 275 -12.02 -3.59 -6.41
N ARG A 276 -11.57 -2.38 -6.74
CA ARG A 276 -10.63 -1.66 -5.85
C ARG A 276 -11.37 -1.20 -4.59
N LYS A 277 -10.69 -1.11 -3.44
CA LYS A 277 -11.34 -0.76 -2.15
C LYS A 277 -12.25 0.48 -2.22
N THR A 278 -11.86 1.48 -3.00
CA THR A 278 -12.56 2.77 -3.22
C THR A 278 -13.60 2.72 -4.34
N ASN A 279 -13.61 1.66 -5.14
CA ASN A 279 -14.52 1.49 -6.27
C ASN A 279 -14.95 0.02 -6.38
N LYS A 280 -16.06 -0.30 -5.71
CA LYS A 280 -16.66 -1.65 -5.69
C LYS A 280 -17.64 -1.89 -6.84
N ASP A 281 -17.67 -1.00 -7.82
CA ASP A 281 -18.52 -1.15 -8.99
C ASP A 281 -17.89 -2.21 -9.93
N PRO A 282 -18.56 -3.35 -10.17
CA PRO A 282 -18.05 -4.38 -11.07
C PRO A 282 -17.90 -3.90 -12.52
N THR A 283 -18.60 -2.83 -12.90
CA THR A 283 -18.54 -2.26 -14.24
C THR A 283 -17.32 -1.37 -14.45
N LYS A 284 -16.71 -0.88 -13.36
CA LYS A 284 -15.54 -0.01 -13.40
C LYS A 284 -14.26 -0.83 -13.26
N VAL A 285 -13.83 -1.39 -14.38
CA VAL A 285 -12.55 -2.08 -14.50
C VAL A 285 -11.43 -1.06 -14.69
N GLN A 286 -10.37 -1.18 -13.90
CA GLN A 286 -9.14 -0.43 -14.12
C GLN A 286 -8.11 -1.31 -14.83
N ILE A 287 -7.61 -0.82 -15.95
CA ILE A 287 -6.67 -1.53 -16.80
C ILE A 287 -5.27 -0.96 -16.58
N TYR A 288 -4.31 -1.85 -16.35
CA TYR A 288 -2.90 -1.52 -16.21
C TYR A 288 -2.11 -2.23 -17.27
N ARG A 289 -1.15 -1.52 -17.86
CA ARG A 289 -0.23 -2.08 -18.84
C ARG A 289 1.17 -1.99 -18.25
N ILE A 290 1.74 -3.15 -17.92
CA ILE A 290 3.05 -3.25 -17.29
C ILE A 290 4.04 -3.75 -18.34
N PRO A 291 5.00 -2.90 -18.77
CA PRO A 291 5.97 -3.27 -19.79
C PRO A 291 6.99 -4.27 -19.25
N TYR A 292 7.65 -4.96 -20.18
CA TYR A 292 8.90 -5.65 -19.93
C TYR A 292 10.00 -4.65 -19.56
N ASP A 293 10.68 -4.89 -18.44
CA ASP A 293 11.67 -3.97 -17.87
C ASP A 293 12.92 -4.75 -17.40
N PRO A 294 13.78 -5.19 -18.34
CA PRO A 294 14.95 -6.00 -18.02
C PRO A 294 16.00 -5.28 -17.18
N ASP A 295 16.06 -3.96 -17.27
CA ASP A 295 17.02 -3.12 -16.52
C ASP A 295 16.72 -3.13 -15.02
N HIS A 296 15.48 -3.49 -14.64
CA HIS A 296 15.02 -3.53 -13.27
C HIS A 296 14.46 -4.90 -12.86
N PRO A 297 15.29 -5.97 -12.85
CA PRO A 297 14.83 -7.34 -12.64
C PRO A 297 14.13 -7.55 -11.28
N LYS A 298 14.49 -6.74 -10.27
CA LYS A 298 13.89 -6.73 -8.92
C LYS A 298 12.41 -6.38 -8.88
N PHE A 299 11.88 -5.69 -9.89
CA PHE A 299 10.46 -5.42 -10.02
C PHE A 299 9.93 -5.62 -11.46
N ASP A 300 10.66 -6.37 -12.29
CA ASP A 300 10.21 -6.77 -13.63
C ASP A 300 9.07 -7.79 -13.54
N CYS A 301 7.85 -7.27 -13.41
CA CYS A 301 6.63 -8.05 -13.31
C CYS A 301 6.43 -8.95 -14.54
N TYR A 302 6.84 -8.49 -15.73
CA TYR A 302 6.66 -9.24 -16.97
C TYR A 302 7.41 -10.58 -16.94
N THR A 303 8.69 -10.54 -16.60
CA THR A 303 9.54 -11.74 -16.53
C THR A 303 9.06 -12.70 -15.44
N HIS A 304 8.80 -12.19 -14.23
CA HIS A 304 8.38 -13.05 -13.11
C HIS A 304 7.01 -13.69 -13.36
N MET A 305 6.06 -12.95 -13.96
CA MET A 305 4.75 -13.49 -14.34
C MET A 305 4.87 -14.56 -15.42
N THR A 306 5.69 -14.32 -16.44
CA THR A 306 5.91 -15.30 -17.51
C THR A 306 6.54 -16.58 -16.97
N ALA A 307 7.57 -16.47 -16.13
CA ALA A 307 8.20 -17.62 -15.48
C ALA A 307 7.22 -18.41 -14.60
N TRP A 308 6.38 -17.71 -13.83
CA TRP A 308 5.36 -18.33 -12.99
C TRP A 308 4.31 -19.10 -13.82
N ILE A 309 3.82 -18.50 -14.91
CA ILE A 309 2.82 -19.13 -15.77
C ILE A 309 3.41 -20.36 -16.46
N SER A 310 4.64 -20.28 -16.97
CA SER A 310 5.34 -21.44 -17.54
C SER A 310 5.47 -22.58 -16.52
N HIS A 311 5.84 -22.26 -15.27
CA HIS A 311 5.92 -23.25 -14.19
C HIS A 311 4.55 -23.87 -13.83
N LEU A 312 3.48 -23.07 -13.83
CA LEU A 312 2.13 -23.60 -13.61
C LEU A 312 1.68 -24.54 -14.74
N GLN A 313 2.05 -24.23 -15.98
CA GLN A 313 1.74 -25.07 -17.14
C GLN A 313 2.45 -26.43 -17.07
N THR A 314 3.69 -26.49 -16.57
CA THR A 314 4.40 -27.78 -16.41
C THR A 314 3.83 -28.65 -15.30
N LEU A 315 3.25 -28.05 -14.25
CA LEU A 315 2.70 -28.79 -13.12
C LEU A 315 1.34 -29.44 -13.40
N LEU A 316 0.64 -29.10 -14.49
CA LEU A 316 -0.71 -29.58 -14.84
C LEU A 316 -1.72 -29.51 -13.67
N ARG A 317 -1.47 -28.63 -12.69
CA ARG A 317 -2.28 -28.47 -11.48
C ARG A 317 -2.75 -27.02 -11.39
N PHE A 318 -4.06 -26.83 -11.44
CA PHE A 318 -4.71 -25.58 -11.05
C PHE A 318 -4.76 -25.55 -9.52
N GLY A 319 -3.88 -24.77 -8.89
CA GLY A 319 -3.80 -24.65 -7.44
C GLY A 319 -5.01 -23.92 -6.84
N GLU A 320 -5.26 -24.16 -5.55
CA GLU A 320 -6.18 -23.35 -4.75
C GLU A 320 -5.58 -21.97 -4.45
N ASN A 321 -6.42 -20.96 -4.27
CA ASN A 321 -5.95 -19.62 -3.92
C ASN A 321 -5.22 -19.62 -2.57
N THR A 322 -4.02 -19.04 -2.54
CA THR A 322 -3.27 -18.82 -1.30
C THR A 322 -4.08 -17.93 -0.35
N SER A 323 -4.23 -18.32 0.91
CA SER A 323 -4.91 -17.46 1.89
C SER A 323 -4.07 -16.23 2.25
N ARG A 324 -4.73 -15.19 2.78
CA ARG A 324 -4.03 -13.99 3.26
C ARG A 324 -2.94 -14.32 4.31
N SER A 325 -3.25 -15.19 5.26
CA SER A 325 -2.28 -15.65 6.25
C SER A 325 -1.16 -16.46 5.59
N GLY A 326 -1.46 -17.22 4.54
CA GLY A 326 -0.46 -17.97 3.77
C GLY A 326 0.61 -17.06 3.15
N ILE A 327 0.20 -15.96 2.51
CA ILE A 327 1.17 -15.01 1.94
C ILE A 327 1.88 -14.20 3.02
N GLU A 328 1.21 -13.82 4.11
CA GLU A 328 1.83 -13.11 5.24
C GLU A 328 2.96 -13.95 5.86
N ASN A 329 2.69 -15.23 6.11
CA ASN A 329 3.68 -16.18 6.63
C ASN A 329 4.84 -16.40 5.64
N LEU A 330 4.55 -16.43 4.33
CA LEU A 330 5.59 -16.58 3.31
C LEU A 330 6.52 -15.35 3.27
N ILE A 331 5.96 -14.14 3.31
CA ILE A 331 6.74 -12.90 3.39
C ILE A 331 7.62 -12.92 4.64
N GLU A 332 7.05 -13.20 5.82
CA GLU A 332 7.80 -13.24 7.07
C GLU A 332 8.92 -14.29 7.05
N SER A 333 8.64 -15.48 6.52
CA SER A 333 9.63 -16.55 6.41
C SER A 333 10.82 -16.16 5.53
N ILE A 334 10.57 -15.54 4.37
CA ILE A 334 11.62 -15.13 3.44
C ILE A 334 12.42 -13.95 4.01
N VAL A 335 11.73 -12.93 4.56
CA VAL A 335 12.37 -11.75 5.16
C VAL A 335 13.29 -12.13 6.32
N ASN A 336 12.84 -13.04 7.19
CA ASN A 336 13.66 -13.53 8.30
C ASN A 336 14.85 -14.36 7.79
N ALA A 337 14.64 -15.17 6.75
CA ALA A 337 15.68 -16.03 6.20
C ALA A 337 16.76 -15.27 5.43
N SER A 338 16.41 -14.13 4.83
CA SER A 338 17.35 -13.26 4.11
C SER A 338 18.02 -12.22 5.02
N GLU A 339 17.73 -12.23 6.33
CA GLU A 339 18.25 -11.28 7.32
C GLU A 339 18.02 -9.80 6.97
N LEU A 340 16.99 -9.51 6.16
CA LEU A 340 16.74 -8.15 5.64
C LEU A 340 16.44 -7.14 6.76
N MET A 341 15.93 -7.63 7.89
CA MET A 341 15.54 -6.81 9.04
C MET A 341 16.69 -6.49 10.00
N ASN A 342 17.92 -7.00 9.76
CA ASN A 342 19.06 -6.71 10.63
C ASN A 342 19.28 -5.19 10.75
N GLY A 343 19.14 -4.65 11.96
CA GLY A 343 19.29 -3.22 12.25
C GLY A 343 18.08 -2.33 11.90
N ARG A 344 16.97 -2.88 11.37
CA ARG A 344 15.77 -2.10 11.04
C ARG A 344 14.67 -2.29 12.07
N ARG A 345 14.07 -1.19 12.53
CA ARG A 345 12.88 -1.20 13.39
C ARG A 345 11.62 -1.19 12.50
N GLY A 346 10.71 -2.15 12.70
CA GLY A 346 9.44 -2.22 11.98
C GLY A 346 9.14 -3.65 11.50
N LYS A 347 8.12 -3.80 10.66
CA LYS A 347 7.77 -5.09 10.03
C LYS A 347 7.34 -4.88 8.58
N PHE A 348 7.78 -5.76 7.69
CA PHE A 348 7.16 -5.87 6.38
C PHE A 348 5.84 -6.62 6.53
N THR A 349 4.77 -5.99 6.08
CA THR A 349 3.47 -6.64 5.98
C THR A 349 2.98 -6.58 4.54
N THR A 350 1.87 -7.22 4.28
CA THR A 350 0.96 -7.04 3.13
C THR A 350 0.92 -5.67 2.45
N HIS A 351 1.09 -4.56 3.19
CA HIS A 351 1.07 -3.23 2.59
C HIS A 351 2.44 -2.73 2.10
N CYS A 352 3.53 -3.44 2.37
CA CYS A 352 4.90 -3.00 2.10
C CYS A 352 5.16 -2.73 0.61
N PHE A 353 4.69 -3.62 -0.27
CA PHE A 353 4.88 -3.48 -1.72
C PHE A 353 4.11 -2.28 -2.27
N ARG A 354 2.89 -2.06 -1.77
CA ARG A 354 2.05 -0.93 -2.16
C ARG A 354 2.70 0.39 -1.72
N CYS A 355 3.15 0.49 -0.47
CA CYS A 355 3.83 1.67 0.05
C CYS A 355 5.12 1.92 -0.73
N GLY A 356 5.97 0.91 -0.87
CA GLY A 356 7.27 1.03 -1.55
C GLY A 356 7.15 1.35 -3.03
N GLY A 357 6.18 0.76 -3.73
CA GLY A 357 5.92 1.08 -5.14
C GLY A 357 5.43 2.52 -5.33
N ALA A 358 4.55 2.99 -4.44
CA ALA A 358 4.01 4.34 -4.49
C ALA A 358 5.10 5.39 -4.18
N GLN A 359 5.88 5.17 -3.12
CA GLN A 359 7.01 6.04 -2.79
C GLN A 359 8.08 6.03 -3.90
N TYR A 360 8.43 4.85 -4.44
CA TYR A 360 9.40 4.74 -5.53
C TYR A 360 9.00 5.56 -6.76
N ARG A 361 7.77 5.39 -7.28
CA ARG A 361 7.35 6.19 -8.45
C ARG A 361 7.18 7.67 -8.14
N PHE A 362 6.89 8.04 -6.90
CA PHE A 362 6.74 9.44 -6.52
C PHE A 362 8.09 10.14 -6.29
N MET A 363 9.08 9.45 -5.72
CA MET A 363 10.30 10.06 -5.18
C MET A 363 11.59 9.62 -5.88
N TRP A 364 11.71 8.34 -6.25
CA TRP A 364 13.00 7.71 -6.58
C TRP A 364 13.12 7.16 -7.99
N ALA A 365 12.02 7.00 -8.73
CA ALA A 365 12.06 6.60 -10.13
C ALA A 365 12.68 7.70 -10.99
N ASP A 366 13.40 7.32 -12.06
CA ASP A 366 13.97 8.29 -13.01
C ASP A 366 12.90 9.21 -13.58
N HIS A 367 11.73 8.63 -13.86
CA HIS A 367 10.53 9.33 -14.30
C HIS A 367 9.50 9.36 -13.17
N LYS A 368 9.59 10.40 -12.33
CA LYS A 368 8.71 10.62 -11.18
C LYS A 368 7.27 10.91 -11.62
N TRP A 369 6.32 10.41 -10.86
CA TRP A 369 4.89 10.59 -11.15
C TRP A 369 4.30 11.78 -10.41
N SER A 370 3.44 12.52 -11.09
CA SER A 370 2.62 13.55 -10.43
C SER A 370 1.72 12.93 -9.37
N LEU A 371 1.35 13.70 -8.34
CA LEU A 371 0.41 13.24 -7.32
C LEU A 371 -0.93 12.78 -7.91
N LYS A 372 -1.37 13.40 -9.01
CA LYS A 372 -2.58 12.99 -9.75
C LYS A 372 -2.42 11.59 -10.36
N ALA A 373 -1.27 11.30 -10.96
CA ALA A 373 -0.96 9.97 -11.49
C ALA A 373 -0.88 8.94 -10.36
N VAL A 374 -0.22 9.26 -9.24
CA VAL A 374 -0.18 8.42 -8.03
C VAL A 374 -1.60 8.13 -7.53
N LYS A 375 -2.43 9.17 -7.36
CA LYS A 375 -3.82 9.08 -6.90
C LYS A 375 -4.65 8.13 -7.78
N TRP A 376 -4.54 8.28 -9.10
CA TRP A 376 -5.24 7.44 -10.06
C TRP A 376 -4.72 5.99 -10.05
N TRP A 377 -3.40 5.81 -10.04
CA TRP A 377 -2.77 4.50 -10.14
C TRP A 377 -2.99 3.63 -8.91
N GLY A 378 -2.88 4.20 -7.70
CA GLY A 378 -3.17 3.48 -6.47
C GLY A 378 -4.64 3.46 -6.06
N GLY A 379 -5.51 4.14 -6.82
CA GLY A 379 -6.96 3.97 -6.70
C GLY A 379 -7.50 4.66 -5.46
N TRP A 380 -6.97 5.82 -5.16
CA TRP A 380 -7.55 6.70 -4.17
C TRP A 380 -8.80 7.36 -4.74
N SER A 381 -9.78 7.67 -3.88
CA SER A 381 -11.02 8.33 -4.31
C SER A 381 -10.71 9.73 -4.86
N SER A 382 -11.48 10.23 -5.83
CA SER A 382 -11.28 11.60 -6.35
C SER A 382 -11.45 12.66 -5.25
N SER A 383 -12.29 12.38 -4.26
CA SER A 383 -12.53 13.18 -3.05
C SER A 383 -11.48 13.00 -1.95
N GLU A 384 -10.53 12.07 -2.08
CA GLU A 384 -9.52 11.83 -1.05
C GLU A 384 -8.67 13.08 -0.84
N ASN A 385 -8.50 13.48 0.42
CA ASN A 385 -7.69 14.64 0.79
C ASN A 385 -6.22 14.41 0.40
N VAL A 386 -5.61 15.41 -0.23
CA VAL A 386 -4.19 15.39 -0.63
C VAL A 386 -3.28 15.09 0.56
N GLY A 387 -3.56 15.69 1.73
CA GLY A 387 -2.83 15.45 2.97
C GLY A 387 -2.90 13.99 3.46
N THR A 388 -3.94 13.23 3.11
CA THR A 388 -3.98 11.79 3.43
C THR A 388 -3.00 11.02 2.54
N ILE A 389 -2.90 11.37 1.26
CA ILE A 389 -1.96 10.72 0.33
C ILE A 389 -0.52 11.12 0.65
N MET A 390 -0.29 12.40 0.95
CA MET A 390 1.04 12.89 1.34
C MET A 390 1.51 12.24 2.64
N ARG A 391 0.66 12.14 3.66
CA ARG A 391 0.97 11.37 4.88
C ARG A 391 1.29 9.91 4.57
N TYR A 392 0.50 9.26 3.72
CA TYR A 392 0.79 7.88 3.30
C TYR A 392 2.16 7.72 2.61
N LEU A 393 2.62 8.74 1.86
CA LEU A 393 3.91 8.71 1.19
C LEU A 393 5.06 9.12 2.11
N LEU A 394 4.85 10.07 3.02
CA LEU A 394 5.89 10.79 3.76
C LEU A 394 5.96 10.47 5.27
N ASP A 395 4.91 9.96 5.91
CA ASP A 395 4.86 9.80 7.38
C ASP A 395 6.02 8.96 7.92
N GLU A 396 6.40 7.93 7.16
CA GLU A 396 7.51 7.08 7.53
C GLU A 396 8.86 7.77 7.34
N LEU A 397 8.98 8.64 6.33
CA LEU A 397 10.20 9.39 6.05
C LEU A 397 10.53 10.30 7.24
N MET A 398 9.50 10.93 7.78
CA MET A 398 9.58 11.73 9.01
C MET A 398 10.03 10.93 10.24
N THR A 399 9.87 9.60 10.26
CA THR A 399 10.32 8.77 11.41
C THR A 399 11.80 8.40 11.38
N TYR A 400 12.48 8.59 10.24
CA TYR A 400 13.92 8.33 10.10
C TYR A 400 14.78 9.59 10.22
N GLU A 401 14.17 10.77 10.12
CA GLU A 401 14.88 12.04 10.18
C GLU A 401 14.86 12.59 11.60
N GLU A 402 15.99 12.45 12.32
CA GLU A 402 16.23 13.10 13.60
C GLU A 402 17.46 14.01 13.49
N GLY A 403 17.33 15.25 13.99
CA GLY A 403 18.42 16.22 13.97
C GLY A 403 18.58 16.90 12.61
N PHE A 404 18.13 18.15 12.53
CA PHE A 404 18.32 19.03 11.35
C PHE A 404 19.19 20.24 11.67
N SER A 405 19.88 20.22 12.82
CA SER A 405 20.64 21.36 13.34
C SER A 405 21.77 21.81 12.42
N ASP A 406 22.29 20.89 11.62
CA ASP A 406 23.41 21.07 10.70
C ASP A 406 22.97 21.01 9.23
N ILE A 407 21.67 21.07 8.92
CA ILE A 407 21.15 20.88 7.55
C ILE A 407 21.69 21.91 6.54
N MET A 408 22.11 23.10 7.03
CA MET A 408 22.68 24.17 6.24
C MET A 408 24.23 24.20 6.27
N MET A 409 24.87 23.29 7.00
CA MET A 409 26.32 23.26 7.16
C MET A 409 26.96 22.57 5.94
N THR A 410 27.95 23.25 5.34
CA THR A 410 28.58 22.85 4.07
C THR A 410 29.64 21.75 4.23
N ASP A 411 30.07 21.49 5.46
CA ASP A 411 31.17 20.59 5.84
C ASP A 411 30.69 19.29 6.50
N ARG A 412 29.39 18.99 6.40
CA ARG A 412 28.82 17.78 7.00
C ARG A 412 29.48 16.51 6.46
N THR A 413 29.76 15.58 7.36
CA THR A 413 30.38 14.29 7.04
C THR A 413 29.39 13.27 6.48
N LEU A 414 28.07 13.50 6.66
CA LEU A 414 27.00 12.60 6.20
C LEU A 414 25.85 13.40 5.57
N GLU A 415 25.62 13.16 4.28
CA GLU A 415 24.48 13.73 3.56
C GLU A 415 23.22 12.87 3.74
N CYS A 416 22.70 12.77 4.96
CA CYS A 416 21.51 11.98 5.29
C CYS A 416 20.28 12.35 4.42
N HIS A 417 20.20 13.62 3.98
CA HIS A 417 19.15 14.12 3.08
C HIS A 417 19.44 13.84 1.58
N GLU A 418 20.69 13.74 1.14
CA GLU A 418 21.02 13.55 -0.30
C GLU A 418 21.10 12.08 -0.72
N THR A 419 21.37 11.18 0.23
CA THR A 419 21.16 9.73 0.01
C THR A 419 19.69 9.36 -0.18
N PHE A 420 18.78 10.32 0.04
CA PHE A 420 17.35 10.11 0.13
C PHE A 420 16.53 10.62 -1.07
N MET A 421 17.00 11.56 -1.89
CA MET A 421 16.24 12.10 -3.05
C MET A 421 16.68 11.55 -4.43
N GLY A 422 17.42 10.45 -4.42
CA GLY A 422 18.15 9.99 -5.59
C GLY A 422 19.57 10.53 -5.50
N THR A 423 20.50 9.60 -5.60
CA THR A 423 21.94 9.82 -5.77
C THR A 423 22.24 11.15 -6.46
N ARG A 424 23.17 11.95 -5.90
CA ARG A 424 24.13 12.61 -6.81
C ARG A 424 24.61 11.47 -7.69
N ASN A 425 24.29 11.44 -8.98
CA ASN A 425 25.16 10.69 -9.88
C ASN A 425 26.53 11.30 -9.60
N PRO A 426 27.46 10.58 -8.94
CA PRO A 426 28.80 11.12 -8.82
C PRO A 426 29.22 11.45 -10.24
N SER A 427 29.66 12.69 -10.45
CA SER A 427 30.07 13.16 -11.76
C SER A 427 30.90 12.06 -12.43
N ARG A 428 30.42 11.49 -13.54
CA ARG A 428 31.07 10.33 -14.16
C ARG A 428 32.49 10.68 -14.62
N ILE A 429 32.72 11.97 -14.88
CA ILE A 429 34.03 12.59 -15.00
C ILE A 429 34.46 13.07 -13.61
N PRO A 430 35.46 12.45 -12.97
CA PRO A 430 36.00 12.93 -11.70
C PRO A 430 36.51 14.37 -11.83
N GLN A 431 36.59 15.10 -10.72
CA GLN A 431 37.23 16.41 -10.74
C GLN A 431 38.74 16.22 -10.92
N ALA A 432 39.29 16.78 -12.00
CA ALA A 432 40.73 16.85 -12.20
C ALA A 432 41.29 18.00 -11.36
N ASN A 433 42.33 17.72 -10.57
CA ASN A 433 43.01 18.72 -9.75
C ASN A 433 44.44 19.01 -10.24
N SER A 434 44.86 18.35 -11.32
CA SER A 434 46.17 18.52 -11.94
C SER A 434 46.12 18.13 -13.42
N LEU A 435 47.15 18.52 -14.16
CA LEU A 435 47.37 18.06 -15.53
C LEU A 435 47.47 16.52 -15.61
N ASP A 436 48.11 15.88 -14.63
CA ASP A 436 48.20 14.41 -14.55
C ASP A 436 46.82 13.74 -14.48
N ASP A 437 45.90 14.32 -13.69
CA ASP A 437 44.51 13.83 -13.62
C ASP A 437 43.86 13.92 -15.01
N VAL A 438 44.03 15.05 -15.73
CA VAL A 438 43.44 15.24 -17.07
C VAL A 438 44.01 14.23 -18.07
N VAL A 439 45.34 14.07 -18.12
CA VAL A 439 46.01 13.14 -19.02
C VAL A 439 45.61 11.69 -18.70
N GLN A 440 45.57 11.33 -17.41
CA GLN A 440 45.14 10.00 -16.98
C GLN A 440 43.69 9.72 -17.41
N TYR A 441 42.77 10.66 -17.16
CA TYR A 441 41.35 10.51 -17.50
C TYR A 441 41.14 10.41 -19.01
N TRP A 442 41.92 11.18 -19.79
CA TRP A 442 41.83 11.21 -21.24
C TRP A 442 42.33 9.93 -21.90
N GLU A 443 43.49 9.42 -21.47
CA GLU A 443 44.18 8.31 -22.13
C GLU A 443 43.75 6.93 -21.64
N THR A 444 43.61 6.77 -20.32
CA THR A 444 43.45 5.46 -19.68
C THR A 444 42.23 5.34 -18.78
N GLY A 445 41.58 6.47 -18.44
CA GLY A 445 40.53 6.51 -17.44
C GLY A 445 41.10 6.39 -16.02
N ASN A 446 40.23 6.27 -15.02
CA ASN A 446 40.62 6.08 -13.63
C ASN A 446 39.57 5.21 -12.90
N VAL A 447 39.84 3.91 -12.83
CA VAL A 447 38.94 2.90 -12.23
C VAL A 447 38.68 3.19 -10.74
N GLU A 448 39.69 3.66 -10.01
CA GLU A 448 39.58 3.98 -8.58
C GLU A 448 38.64 5.16 -8.31
N ARG A 449 38.58 6.13 -9.24
CA ARG A 449 37.65 7.27 -9.21
C ARG A 449 36.36 7.02 -10.02
N GLY A 450 36.14 5.80 -10.50
CA GLY A 450 34.91 5.40 -11.21
C GLY A 450 34.83 5.74 -12.69
N LEU A 451 35.92 6.22 -13.30
CA LEU A 451 36.02 6.52 -14.73
C LEU A 451 36.54 5.28 -15.50
N MET A 452 35.63 4.40 -15.89
CA MET A 452 35.99 3.11 -16.53
C MET A 452 36.39 3.22 -18.01
N THR A 453 35.87 4.23 -18.71
CA THR A 453 36.13 4.47 -20.13
C THR A 453 36.98 5.74 -20.27
N PRO A 454 38.10 5.71 -20.99
CA PRO A 454 38.89 6.91 -21.28
C PRO A 454 38.04 7.99 -21.94
N LEU A 455 38.24 9.26 -21.57
CA LEU A 455 37.40 10.37 -22.07
C LEU A 455 37.43 10.52 -23.59
N LYS A 456 38.54 10.18 -24.26
CA LYS A 456 38.64 10.19 -25.74
C LYS A 456 37.67 9.24 -26.44
N ASP A 457 37.19 8.21 -25.74
CA ASP A 457 36.27 7.20 -26.28
C ASP A 457 34.82 7.42 -25.85
N TRP A 458 34.54 8.47 -25.06
CA TRP A 458 33.20 8.69 -24.48
C TRP A 458 32.11 8.98 -25.51
N GLU A 459 32.41 9.72 -26.58
CA GLU A 459 31.41 10.02 -27.62
C GLU A 459 30.84 8.77 -28.31
N ARG A 460 31.54 7.63 -28.22
CA ARG A 460 31.09 6.35 -28.76
C ARG A 460 30.14 5.61 -27.83
N VAL A 461 30.16 5.94 -26.53
CA VAL A 461 29.49 5.20 -25.46
C VAL A 461 28.35 6.02 -24.83
N PHE A 462 28.41 7.35 -24.91
CA PHE A 462 27.48 8.25 -24.24
C PHE A 462 26.98 9.38 -25.17
N ASP A 463 25.68 9.67 -25.14
CA ASP A 463 25.11 10.85 -25.83
C ASP A 463 25.28 12.10 -24.95
N LEU A 464 26.08 13.05 -25.43
CA LEU A 464 26.39 14.31 -24.74
C LEU A 464 25.17 15.21 -24.52
N LYS A 465 24.09 15.03 -25.30
CA LYS A 465 22.86 15.82 -25.18
C LYS A 465 22.10 15.54 -23.89
N ASP A 466 22.31 14.36 -23.31
CA ASP A 466 21.63 13.94 -22.09
C ASP A 466 22.25 14.54 -20.83
N TYR A 467 23.46 15.14 -20.91
CA TYR A 467 24.24 15.56 -19.73
C TYR A 467 25.06 16.86 -19.94
N LYS A 468 24.39 18.02 -19.82
CA LYS A 468 25.00 19.35 -20.05
C LYS A 468 26.24 19.65 -19.18
N SER A 469 26.26 19.25 -17.91
CA SER A 469 27.40 19.52 -17.02
C SER A 469 28.62 18.63 -17.31
N GLU A 470 28.39 17.41 -17.79
CA GLU A 470 29.45 16.47 -18.17
C GLU A 470 30.07 16.85 -19.52
N ALA A 471 29.25 17.36 -20.45
CA ALA A 471 29.75 17.89 -21.73
C ALA A 471 30.75 19.05 -21.54
N VAL A 472 30.50 19.94 -20.58
CA VAL A 472 31.44 21.03 -20.26
C VAL A 472 32.75 20.48 -19.69
N LYS A 473 32.68 19.51 -18.78
CA LYS A 473 33.89 18.89 -18.20
C LYS A 473 34.70 18.13 -19.24
N LEU A 474 34.04 17.38 -20.12
CA LEU A 474 34.68 16.68 -21.23
C LEU A 474 35.37 17.68 -22.17
N SER A 475 34.68 18.74 -22.57
CA SER A 475 35.23 19.79 -23.43
C SER A 475 36.44 20.49 -22.81
N ASN A 476 36.42 20.75 -21.50
CA ASN A 476 37.55 21.34 -20.80
C ASN A 476 38.74 20.38 -20.73
N ALA A 477 38.50 19.11 -20.41
CA ALA A 477 39.55 18.09 -20.39
C ALA A 477 40.17 17.87 -21.77
N GLN A 478 39.33 17.88 -22.82
CA GLN A 478 39.77 17.80 -24.21
C GLN A 478 40.68 18.98 -24.56
N PHE A 479 40.25 20.20 -24.27
CA PHE A 479 41.00 21.41 -24.58
C PHE A 479 42.39 21.41 -23.90
N VAL A 480 42.43 21.08 -22.60
CA VAL A 480 43.69 21.01 -21.84
C VAL A 480 44.61 19.93 -22.42
N TYR A 481 44.05 18.75 -22.73
CA TYR A 481 44.83 17.66 -23.30
C TYR A 481 45.36 17.99 -24.71
N GLU A 482 44.56 18.59 -25.57
CA GLU A 482 44.96 18.98 -26.93
C GLU A 482 46.02 20.09 -26.94
N GLU A 483 45.92 21.08 -26.05
CA GLU A 483 46.99 22.08 -25.89
C GLU A 483 48.27 21.40 -25.40
N PHE A 484 48.21 20.58 -24.35
CA PHE A 484 49.38 19.88 -23.80
C PHE A 484 50.06 18.94 -24.82
N SER A 485 49.29 18.05 -25.45
CA SER A 485 49.83 17.04 -26.37
C SER A 485 50.19 17.62 -27.74
N GLY A 486 49.39 18.55 -28.25
CA GLY A 486 49.60 19.12 -29.58
C GLY A 486 50.62 20.25 -29.60
N LYS A 487 50.47 21.27 -28.76
CA LYS A 487 51.23 22.52 -28.86
C LYS A 487 52.51 22.52 -28.05
N TYR A 488 52.52 21.85 -26.91
CA TYR A 488 53.67 21.75 -26.01
C TYR A 488 54.38 20.39 -26.10
N GLY A 489 53.96 19.51 -27.02
CA GLY A 489 54.65 18.25 -27.30
C GLY A 489 54.77 17.32 -26.10
N SER A 490 53.82 17.40 -25.16
CA SER A 490 53.85 16.68 -23.87
C SER A 490 54.97 17.11 -22.90
N SER A 491 55.54 18.30 -23.07
CA SER A 491 56.51 18.90 -22.14
C SER A 491 55.78 19.59 -20.98
N TYR A 492 55.95 19.07 -19.76
CA TYR A 492 55.36 19.66 -18.56
C TYR A 492 55.91 21.05 -18.26
N ASP A 493 57.22 21.25 -18.40
CA ASP A 493 57.88 22.51 -18.08
C ASP A 493 57.40 23.64 -19.01
N ASP A 494 57.21 23.34 -20.29
CA ASP A 494 56.73 24.33 -21.28
C ASP A 494 55.23 24.63 -21.10
N PHE A 495 54.44 23.63 -20.69
CA PHE A 495 53.02 23.82 -20.41
C PHE A 495 52.79 24.62 -19.13
N GLU A 496 53.48 24.29 -18.04
CA GLU A 496 53.42 25.02 -16.76
C GLU A 496 53.92 26.46 -16.91
N ALA A 497 54.97 26.69 -17.73
CA ALA A 497 55.46 28.03 -18.02
C ALA A 497 54.42 28.89 -18.76
N ALA A 498 53.55 28.29 -19.58
CA ALA A 498 52.49 28.98 -20.29
C ALA A 498 51.19 29.11 -19.47
N PHE A 499 50.92 28.16 -18.58
CA PHE A 499 49.72 28.08 -17.75
C PHE A 499 50.04 27.78 -16.29
N PRO A 500 50.66 28.74 -15.56
CA PRO A 500 51.12 28.49 -14.20
C PRO A 500 49.96 28.27 -13.23
N GLY A 501 50.00 27.16 -12.50
CA GLY A 501 49.02 26.79 -11.48
C GLY A 501 47.66 26.32 -12.01
N LEU A 502 47.62 25.83 -13.26
CA LEU A 502 46.41 25.29 -13.89
C LEU A 502 46.12 23.83 -13.49
#